data_AF-A0A7S4IQ55-F1
#
_entry.id   AF-A0A7S4IQ55-F1
#
_cell.length_a   1.000
_cell.length_b   1.000
_cell.length_c   1.000
_cell.angle_alpha   90.00
_cell.angle_beta   90.00
_cell.angle_gamma   90.00
#
_symmetry.space_group_name_H-M   'P 1'
#
loop_
_entity.id
_entity.type
_entity.pdbx_description
1 polymer ?
#
loop_
_entity_poly.entity_id
_entity_poly.type
_entity_poly.pdbx_seq_one_letter_code
_entity_poly.pdbx_strand_id
1 'polypeptide(L)'
;LQAAGDAARPVPSARWVPQAAMCGAAAMVAGLQRFDARFFGLSPAEVLSMDPQQRLVLELGYDALHRSSLRRGALRGREVGVHIAIEHLDWQLLQLVTTSATALQRVSAYAASGEQGHVAAGRLSFALDLQGPSISIN
;
A
#
# COMPACT_ATOMS: atom_id res chain seq x y z
N LEU A 1 -16.50 3.96 -16.94
CA LEU A 1 -15.90 2.94 -17.83
C LEU A 1 -16.49 3.09 -19.23
N GLN A 2 -16.08 4.12 -19.98
CA GLN A 2 -16.62 4.40 -21.32
C GLN A 2 -15.72 3.91 -22.47
N ALA A 3 -14.69 3.11 -22.19
CA ALA A 3 -13.89 2.49 -23.24
C ALA A 3 -13.45 1.08 -22.78
N ALA A 4 -13.79 0.07 -23.59
CA ALA A 4 -13.25 -1.28 -23.49
C ALA A 4 -11.80 -1.29 -24.00
N GLY A 5 -10.89 -0.63 -23.27
CA GLY A 5 -9.48 -0.53 -23.63
C GLY A 5 -8.63 -1.59 -22.94
N ASP A 6 -7.65 -2.13 -23.66
CA ASP A 6 -6.62 -3.00 -23.08
C ASP A 6 -5.57 -2.16 -22.32
N ALA A 7 -5.43 -2.44 -21.02
CA ALA A 7 -4.46 -1.80 -20.13
C ALA A 7 -3.14 -2.59 -20.00
N ALA A 8 -3.03 -3.78 -20.58
CA ALA A 8 -1.84 -4.60 -20.51
C ALA A 8 -0.71 -3.95 -21.33
N ARG A 9 0.47 -3.83 -20.73
CA ARG A 9 1.68 -3.32 -21.38
C ARG A 9 2.84 -4.27 -21.11
N PRO A 10 3.88 -4.28 -21.98
CA PRO A 10 5.10 -5.01 -21.69
C PRO A 10 5.66 -4.65 -20.31
N VAL A 11 6.05 -5.66 -19.55
CA VAL A 11 6.65 -5.48 -18.22
C VAL A 11 7.99 -4.76 -18.37
N PRO A 12 8.20 -3.61 -17.70
CA PRO A 12 9.50 -2.94 -17.70
C PRO A 12 10.55 -3.80 -16.99
N SER A 13 11.76 -3.87 -17.55
CA SER A 13 12.89 -4.57 -16.92
C SER A 13 13.25 -4.04 -15.53
N ALA A 14 12.91 -2.78 -15.23
CA ALA A 14 13.05 -2.19 -13.91
C ALA A 14 12.11 -2.78 -12.84
N ARG A 15 11.06 -3.52 -13.25
CA ARG A 15 10.15 -4.24 -12.34
C ARG A 15 10.65 -5.66 -12.10
N TRP A 16 10.75 -6.44 -13.17
CA TRP A 16 11.41 -7.73 -13.21
C TRP A 16 11.79 -8.05 -14.66
N VAL A 17 12.70 -9.01 -14.83
CA VAL A 17 13.05 -9.56 -16.14
C VAL A 17 12.20 -10.83 -16.34
N PRO A 18 11.25 -10.85 -17.30
CA PRO A 18 10.43 -12.03 -17.55
C PRO A 18 11.30 -13.23 -17.98
N GLN A 19 11.11 -14.40 -17.37
CA GLN A 19 11.66 -15.65 -17.91
C GLN A 19 10.79 -16.17 -19.07
N ALA A 20 11.37 -17.02 -19.92
CA ALA A 20 10.71 -17.55 -21.13
C ALA A 20 9.35 -18.25 -20.89
N ALA A 21 9.07 -18.70 -19.66
CA ALA A 21 7.82 -19.34 -19.27
C ALA A 21 6.77 -18.35 -18.68
N MET A 22 7.09 -17.06 -18.56
CA MET A 22 6.19 -16.04 -18.00
C MET A 22 5.54 -15.18 -19.08
N CYS A 23 4.33 -14.70 -18.81
CA CYS A 23 3.73 -13.65 -19.63
C CYS A 23 4.59 -12.37 -19.57
N GLY A 24 4.95 -11.82 -20.74
CA GLY A 24 5.75 -10.60 -20.85
C GLY A 24 4.95 -9.30 -20.72
N ALA A 25 3.63 -9.37 -20.54
CA ALA A 25 2.75 -8.22 -20.43
C ALA A 25 1.87 -8.29 -19.16
N ALA A 26 1.62 -7.13 -18.55
CA ALA A 26 0.78 -6.99 -17.37
C ALA A 26 0.08 -5.62 -17.35
N ALA A 27 -1.06 -5.54 -16.65
CA ALA A 27 -1.64 -4.27 -16.24
C ALA A 27 -0.96 -3.81 -14.94
N MET A 28 -0.40 -2.61 -14.92
CA MET A 28 0.42 -2.14 -13.80
C MET A 28 -0.03 -0.76 -13.33
N VAL A 29 0.02 -0.53 -12.02
CA VAL A 29 -0.19 0.79 -11.43
C VAL A 29 1.07 1.65 -11.66
N ALA A 30 0.88 2.79 -12.33
CA ALA A 30 1.94 3.76 -12.55
C ALA A 30 2.29 4.50 -11.25
N GLY A 31 3.57 4.80 -11.04
CA GLY A 31 4.00 5.67 -9.94
C GLY A 31 3.87 5.07 -8.54
N LEU A 32 3.71 3.74 -8.40
CA LEU A 32 3.53 3.01 -7.14
C LEU A 32 4.61 3.29 -6.07
N GLN A 33 5.77 3.81 -6.49
CA GLN A 33 6.86 4.25 -5.61
C GLN A 33 6.64 5.62 -4.95
N ARG A 34 5.71 6.43 -5.45
CA ARG A 34 5.40 7.77 -4.93
C ARG A 34 4.42 7.63 -3.77
N PHE A 35 4.68 8.38 -2.70
CA PHE A 35 3.80 8.41 -1.52
C PHE A 35 4.05 9.68 -0.69
N ASP A 36 2.99 10.39 -0.29
CA ASP A 36 3.12 11.55 0.61
C ASP A 36 3.18 11.13 2.09
N ALA A 37 4.37 10.70 2.51
CA ALA A 37 4.66 10.27 3.87
C ALA A 37 4.28 11.32 4.93
N ARG A 38 4.56 12.60 4.65
CA ARG A 38 4.39 13.70 5.60
C ARG A 38 2.93 13.98 5.84
N PHE A 39 2.10 13.91 4.79
CA PHE A 39 0.66 14.02 4.93
C PHE A 39 0.12 13.00 5.93
N PHE A 40 0.55 11.73 5.87
CA PHE A 40 0.09 10.68 6.79
C PHE A 40 0.83 10.62 8.13
N GLY A 41 1.81 11.49 8.38
CA GLY A 41 2.59 11.50 9.62
C GLY A 41 3.55 10.32 9.76
N LEU A 42 3.97 9.72 8.64
CA LEU A 42 4.82 8.53 8.61
C LEU A 42 6.28 8.92 8.39
N SER A 43 7.20 8.20 9.04
CA SER A 43 8.64 8.43 8.88
C SER A 43 9.15 7.84 7.56
N PRO A 44 10.25 8.37 6.99
CA PRO A 44 10.86 7.76 5.79
C PRO A 44 11.25 6.29 5.99
N ALA A 45 11.73 5.92 7.18
CA ALA A 45 12.12 4.54 7.49
C ALA A 45 10.91 3.58 7.51
N GLU A 46 9.78 4.06 8.02
CA GLU A 46 8.52 3.31 8.00
C GLU A 46 8.04 3.11 6.57
N VAL A 47 7.98 4.18 5.77
CA VAL A 47 7.51 4.14 4.38
C VAL A 47 8.34 3.21 3.49
N LEU A 48 9.66 3.12 3.72
CA LEU A 48 10.54 2.17 3.03
C LEU A 48 10.20 0.71 3.36
N SER A 49 9.70 0.45 4.57
CA SER A 49 9.30 -0.89 5.02
C SER A 49 7.87 -1.24 4.59
N MET A 50 7.04 -0.23 4.26
CA MET A 50 5.62 -0.42 3.93
C MET A 50 5.41 -1.06 2.55
N ASP A 51 4.52 -2.04 2.49
CA ASP A 51 3.96 -2.59 1.27
C ASP A 51 3.30 -1.46 0.46
N PRO A 52 3.58 -1.35 -0.85
CA PRO A 52 2.91 -0.37 -1.70
C PRO A 52 1.38 -0.45 -1.69
N GLN A 53 0.78 -1.61 -1.44
CA GLN A 53 -0.67 -1.77 -1.28
C GLN A 53 -1.18 -0.96 -0.07
N GLN A 54 -0.48 -1.02 1.07
CA GLN A 54 -0.85 -0.24 2.26
C GLN A 54 -0.75 1.27 1.99
N ARG A 55 0.24 1.70 1.21
CA ARG A 55 0.40 3.11 0.80
C ARG A 55 -0.74 3.56 -0.11
N LEU A 56 -1.15 2.72 -1.07
CA LEU A 56 -2.30 2.98 -1.92
C LEU A 56 -3.61 3.07 -1.11
N VAL A 57 -3.81 2.19 -0.14
CA VAL A 57 -4.99 2.22 0.75
C VAL A 57 -5.08 3.57 1.48
N LEU A 58 -3.95 4.12 1.93
CA LEU A 58 -3.92 5.42 2.59
C LEU A 58 -4.32 6.56 1.63
N GLU A 59 -3.71 6.64 0.45
CA GLU A 59 -3.98 7.71 -0.52
C GLU A 59 -5.40 7.62 -1.09
N LEU A 60 -5.81 6.43 -1.55
CA LEU A 60 -7.11 6.21 -2.18
C LEU A 60 -8.24 6.27 -1.16
N GLY A 61 -8.03 5.75 0.06
CA GLY A 61 -9.01 5.84 1.14
C GLY A 61 -9.28 7.29 1.56
N TYR A 62 -8.21 8.09 1.71
CA TYR A 62 -8.37 9.52 1.95
C TYR A 62 -9.05 10.24 0.79
N ASP A 63 -8.63 10.00 -0.45
CA ASP A 63 -9.20 10.64 -1.64
C ASP A 63 -10.69 10.32 -1.81
N ALA A 64 -11.11 9.07 -1.59
CA ALA A 64 -12.51 8.68 -1.64
C ALA A 64 -13.37 9.44 -0.62
N LEU A 65 -12.89 9.53 0.63
CA LEU A 65 -13.57 10.31 1.67
C LEU A 65 -13.55 11.81 1.37
N HIS A 66 -12.43 12.33 0.87
CA HIS A 66 -12.31 13.74 0.51
C HIS A 66 -13.27 14.15 -0.61
N ARG A 67 -13.42 13.29 -1.63
CA ARG A 67 -14.37 13.46 -2.73
C ARG A 67 -15.83 13.46 -2.28
N SER A 68 -16.13 12.87 -1.11
CA SER A 68 -17.44 12.98 -0.47
C SER A 68 -17.65 14.28 0.33
N SER A 69 -16.79 15.30 0.12
CA SER A 69 -16.79 16.58 0.85
C SER A 69 -16.39 16.47 2.33
N LEU A 70 -15.84 15.33 2.76
CA LEU A 70 -15.32 15.14 4.11
C LEU A 70 -13.84 15.52 4.17
N ARG A 71 -13.55 16.70 4.71
CA ARG A 71 -12.17 17.10 5.00
C ARG A 71 -11.63 16.31 6.19
N ARG A 72 -10.30 16.18 6.26
CA ARG A 72 -9.62 15.42 7.34
C ARG A 72 -10.05 15.85 8.75
N GLY A 73 -10.17 17.16 9.00
CA GLY A 73 -10.63 17.66 10.29
C GLY A 73 -12.06 17.21 10.67
N ALA A 74 -12.92 16.97 9.68
CA ALA A 74 -14.29 16.50 9.89
C ALA A 74 -14.40 14.97 10.03
N LEU A 75 -13.33 14.23 9.73
CA LEU A 75 -13.24 12.77 9.89
C LEU A 75 -12.77 12.36 11.29
N ARG A 76 -12.00 13.23 11.95
CA ARG A 76 -11.43 12.95 13.28
C ARG A 76 -12.52 12.65 14.31
N GLY A 77 -12.35 11.56 15.04
CA GLY A 77 -13.27 11.10 16.09
C GLY A 77 -14.58 10.52 15.57
N ARG A 78 -14.77 10.38 14.25
CA ARG A 78 -16.05 9.89 13.70
C ARG A 78 -16.13 8.38 13.71
N GLU A 79 -17.34 7.89 13.97
CA GLU A 79 -17.68 6.47 13.89
C GLU A 79 -17.82 6.04 12.42
N VAL A 80 -16.68 5.84 11.75
CA VAL A 80 -16.60 5.38 10.36
C VAL A 80 -15.90 4.03 10.34
N GLY A 81 -16.61 3.02 9.82
CA GLY A 81 -16.04 1.69 9.60
C GLY A 81 -15.12 1.64 8.38
N VAL A 82 -14.05 0.86 8.47
CA VAL A 82 -13.07 0.60 7.42
C VAL A 82 -12.98 -0.90 7.19
N HIS A 83 -13.31 -1.34 5.98
CA HIS A 83 -13.23 -2.73 5.57
C HIS A 83 -12.38 -2.81 4.30
N ILE A 84 -11.21 -3.45 4.37
CA ILE A 84 -10.25 -3.52 3.27
C ILE A 84 -10.00 -4.98 2.92
N ALA A 85 -10.27 -5.36 1.67
CA ALA A 85 -9.78 -6.61 1.11
C ALA A 85 -8.34 -6.43 0.63
N ILE A 86 -7.42 -7.25 1.12
CA ILE A 86 -5.99 -7.16 0.78
C ILE A 86 -5.33 -8.53 0.84
N GLU A 87 -4.60 -8.85 -0.22
CA GLU A 87 -3.93 -10.14 -0.40
C GLU A 87 -2.56 -9.93 -1.07
N HIS A 88 -1.75 -10.99 -1.04
CA HIS A 88 -0.38 -11.08 -1.55
C HIS A 88 0.65 -10.39 -0.64
N LEU A 89 1.66 -11.17 -0.23
CA LEU A 89 2.73 -10.78 0.71
C LEU A 89 4.10 -10.77 0.02
N ASP A 90 4.09 -10.61 -1.31
CA ASP A 90 5.29 -10.67 -2.16
C ASP A 90 6.32 -9.60 -1.78
N TRP A 91 5.87 -8.53 -1.12
CA TRP A 91 6.73 -7.45 -0.64
C TRP A 91 7.70 -7.90 0.46
N GLN A 92 7.27 -8.72 1.42
CA GLN A 92 8.19 -9.28 2.43
C GLN A 92 9.19 -10.23 1.78
N LEU A 93 8.72 -11.09 0.87
CA LEU A 93 9.60 -12.00 0.15
C LEU A 93 10.65 -11.23 -0.65
N LEU A 94 10.25 -10.16 -1.35
CA LEU A 94 11.15 -9.28 -2.08
C LEU A 94 12.20 -8.66 -1.13
N GLN A 95 11.76 -8.10 0.01
CA GLN A 95 12.66 -7.53 1.01
C GLN A 95 13.68 -8.56 1.50
N LEU A 96 13.29 -9.82 1.72
CA LEU A 96 14.19 -10.87 2.16
C LEU A 96 15.24 -11.25 1.10
N VAL A 97 14.86 -11.31 -0.18
CA VAL A 97 15.78 -11.74 -1.26
C VAL A 97 16.66 -10.63 -1.81
N THR A 98 16.24 -9.36 -1.72
CA THR A 98 17.02 -8.22 -2.22
C THR A 98 17.94 -7.61 -1.17
N THR A 99 17.77 -7.95 0.10
CA THR A 99 18.53 -7.38 1.22
C THR A 99 19.75 -8.24 1.53
N SER A 100 20.94 -7.64 1.60
CA SER A 100 22.17 -8.37 1.97
C SER A 100 22.07 -8.93 3.38
N ALA A 101 22.83 -10.01 3.68
CA ALA A 101 22.90 -10.60 5.03
C ALA A 101 23.27 -9.58 6.12
N THR A 102 24.06 -8.55 5.77
CA THR A 102 24.42 -7.43 6.65
C THR A 102 23.28 -6.42 6.86
N ALA A 103 22.39 -6.26 5.88
CA ALA A 103 21.22 -5.41 5.99
C ALA A 103 20.03 -6.12 6.67
N LEU A 104 19.98 -7.46 6.64
CA LEU A 104 19.09 -8.28 7.47
C LEU A 104 19.35 -8.10 8.99
N GLN A 105 20.57 -7.72 9.41
CA GLN A 105 20.84 -7.34 10.81
C GLN A 105 20.22 -5.98 11.19
N ARG A 106 19.70 -5.21 10.22
CA ARG A 106 18.96 -3.96 10.43
C ARG A 106 17.49 -4.15 10.07
N VAL A 107 16.86 -5.23 10.56
CA VAL A 107 15.39 -5.36 10.47
C VAL A 107 14.78 -4.11 11.08
N SER A 108 14.15 -3.31 10.24
CA SER A 108 13.41 -2.14 10.65
C SER A 108 12.38 -2.54 11.70
N ALA A 109 12.21 -1.75 12.76
CA ALA A 109 11.09 -1.95 13.71
C ALA A 109 9.72 -1.90 13.00
N TYR A 110 9.67 -1.33 11.79
CA TYR A 110 8.49 -1.26 10.94
C TYR A 110 8.32 -2.45 9.99
N ALA A 111 9.24 -3.42 9.98
CA ALA A 111 9.17 -4.55 9.04
C ALA A 111 7.88 -5.36 9.23
N ALA A 112 7.54 -5.69 10.49
CA ALA A 112 6.33 -6.45 10.80
C ALA A 112 5.06 -5.68 10.42
N SER A 113 4.94 -4.41 10.80
CA SER A 113 3.73 -3.63 10.47
C SER A 113 3.69 -3.17 9.00
N GLY A 114 4.83 -3.15 8.32
CA GLY A 114 4.98 -2.66 6.96
C GLY A 114 4.46 -3.64 5.91
N GLU A 115 4.55 -4.94 6.15
CA GLU A 115 4.09 -5.93 5.18
C GLU A 115 2.74 -6.55 5.55
N GLN A 116 2.46 -6.79 6.82
CA GLN A 116 1.28 -7.53 7.23
C GLN A 116 -0.03 -6.88 6.73
N GLY A 117 -0.70 -7.53 5.77
CA GLY A 117 -1.89 -7.00 5.11
C GLY A 117 -3.02 -6.65 6.09
N HIS A 118 -3.11 -7.37 7.21
CA HIS A 118 -4.12 -7.10 8.24
C HIS A 118 -4.01 -5.71 8.87
N VAL A 119 -2.85 -5.05 8.78
CA VAL A 119 -2.58 -3.71 9.31
C VAL A 119 -3.17 -2.60 8.42
N ALA A 120 -3.55 -2.89 7.16
CA ALA A 120 -3.97 -1.89 6.18
C ALA A 120 -5.21 -1.08 6.64
N ALA A 121 -6.28 -1.74 7.05
CA ALA A 121 -7.48 -1.08 7.56
C ALA A 121 -7.16 -0.22 8.80
N GLY A 122 -6.41 -0.80 9.76
CA GLY A 122 -6.02 -0.14 10.99
C GLY A 122 -5.19 1.12 10.76
N ARG A 123 -4.27 1.10 9.78
CA ARG A 123 -3.48 2.27 9.39
C ARG A 123 -4.34 3.40 8.86
N LEU A 124 -5.32 3.11 8.01
CA LEU A 124 -6.23 4.14 7.50
C LEU A 124 -7.08 4.73 8.61
N SER A 125 -7.63 3.88 9.48
CA SER A 125 -8.37 4.33 10.68
C SER A 125 -7.50 5.21 11.57
N PHE A 126 -6.27 4.80 11.85
CA PHE A 126 -5.34 5.57 12.69
C PHE A 126 -4.95 6.91 12.06
N ALA A 127 -4.58 6.92 10.77
CA ALA A 127 -4.10 8.13 10.09
C ALA A 127 -5.18 9.21 9.95
N LEU A 128 -6.45 8.81 9.87
CA LEU A 128 -7.61 9.69 9.74
C LEU A 128 -8.41 9.87 11.04
N ASP A 129 -8.00 9.20 12.13
CA ASP A 129 -8.64 9.23 13.45
C ASP A 129 -10.11 8.78 13.39
N LEU A 130 -10.36 7.64 12.73
CA LEU A 130 -11.66 7.00 12.60
C LEU A 130 -11.88 5.99 13.74
N GLN A 131 -13.06 6.03 14.35
CA GLN A 131 -13.38 5.30 15.59
C GLN A 131 -14.36 4.15 15.37
N GLY A 132 -14.72 3.84 14.12
CA GLY A 132 -15.55 2.68 13.79
C GLY A 132 -14.74 1.38 13.63
N PRO A 133 -15.41 0.25 13.27
CA PRO A 133 -14.75 -1.02 13.04
C PRO A 133 -13.63 -0.92 11.99
N SER A 134 -12.51 -1.61 12.20
CA SER A 134 -11.38 -1.61 11.27
C SER A 134 -10.96 -3.05 10.97
N ILE A 135 -11.30 -3.54 9.79
CA ILE A 135 -11.19 -4.95 9.43
C ILE A 135 -10.49 -5.09 8.08
N SER A 136 -9.43 -5.88 8.08
CA SER A 136 -8.79 -6.35 6.85
C SER A 136 -9.24 -7.79 6.59
N ILE A 137 -9.65 -8.08 5.35
CA ILE A 137 -10.15 -9.39 4.92
C ILE A 137 -9.30 -9.90 3.75
N ASN A 138 -9.17 -11.22 3.67
CA ASN A 138 -8.44 -11.96 2.64
C ASN A 138 -9.25 -13.22 2.34
#